data_AF-A0A183SWR2-F1
#
_entry.id   AF-A0A183SWR2-F1
#
_cell.length_a   1.000
_cell.length_b   1.000
_cell.length_c   1.000
_cell.angle_alpha   90.00
_cell.angle_beta   90.00
_cell.angle_gamma   90.00
#
_symmetry.space_group_name_H-M   'P 1'
#
loop_
_entity.id
_entity.type
_entity.pdbx_description
1 polymer ?
#
loop_
_entity_poly.entity_id
_entity_poly.type
_entity_poly.pdbx_seq_one_letter_code
_entity_poly.pdbx_strand_id
1 'polypeptide(L)'
;METRWCQLRNVIQSTALDVLGRARRQHQDWFDGNDAEISNLLTEKNVLHKVYMDLRTNATIAAFFRCRCLVRQRLRKMQDAWMIRKAEGIQGYVDRNEMKHFFKAIYNPCIKGTAPLLSCDGTTLLTEKSQILKHWVEHFRSLLNCSSAISDAVIDRLPQVDTNHDLNLPPSLLETHRAAQQISSAKAPGSDAILPEV
;
A
#
# COMPACT_ATOMS: atom_id res chain seq x y z
N MET A 1 8.14 23.89 47.07
CA MET A 1 9.25 23.55 46.16
C MET A 1 8.80 23.39 44.71
N GLU A 2 7.59 22.89 44.43
CA GLU A 2 6.98 22.80 43.08
C GLU A 2 7.15 24.07 42.22
N THR A 3 6.91 25.25 42.81
CA THR A 3 6.82 26.51 42.06
C THR A 3 8.15 26.93 41.43
N ARG A 4 9.28 26.70 42.11
CA ARG A 4 10.62 27.00 41.58
C ARG A 4 11.00 26.04 40.45
N TRP A 5 10.62 24.76 40.56
CA TRP A 5 10.84 23.77 39.51
C TRP A 5 10.00 24.04 38.26
N CYS A 6 8.74 24.44 38.44
CA CYS A 6 7.88 24.87 37.32
C CYS A 6 8.46 26.09 36.60
N GLN A 7 8.94 27.09 37.35
CA GLN A 7 9.58 28.28 36.78
C GLN A 7 10.84 27.92 35.99
N LEU A 8 11.74 27.10 36.55
CA LEU A 8 12.96 26.67 35.86
C LEU A 8 12.63 25.91 34.57
N ARG A 9 11.68 24.97 34.61
CA ARG A 9 11.25 24.22 33.43
C ARG A 9 10.70 25.13 32.35
N ASN A 10 9.85 26.09 32.71
CA ASN A 10 9.23 27.00 31.74
C ASN A 10 10.29 27.90 31.08
N VAL A 11 11.25 28.41 31.85
CA VAL A 11 12.37 29.22 31.32
C VAL A 11 13.23 28.40 30.38
N ILE A 12 13.62 27.19 30.77
CA ILE A 12 14.42 26.30 29.90
C ILE A 12 13.66 25.99 28.61
N GLN A 13 12.36 25.69 28.69
CA GLN A 13 11.53 25.39 27.51
C GLN A 13 11.35 26.61 26.61
N SER A 14 11.11 27.80 27.15
CA SER A 14 10.95 29.01 26.35
C SER A 14 12.27 29.42 25.68
N THR A 15 13.39 29.39 26.41
CA THR A 15 14.71 29.69 25.86
C THR A 15 15.14 28.67 24.81
N ALA A 16 14.91 27.38 25.04
CA ALA A 16 15.21 26.35 24.05
C ALA A 16 14.38 26.53 22.76
N LEU A 17 13.11 26.94 22.90
CA LEU A 17 12.23 27.17 21.76
C LEU A 17 12.60 28.43 20.97
N ASP A 18 13.07 29.48 21.65
CA ASP A 18 13.56 30.73 21.04
C ASP A 18 14.89 30.54 20.30
N VAL A 19 15.83 29.82 20.91
CA VAL A 19 17.19 29.63 20.36
C VAL A 19 17.26 28.53 19.31
N LEU A 20 16.65 27.36 19.59
CA LEU A 20 16.78 26.17 18.74
C LEU A 20 15.58 25.95 17.83
N GLY A 21 14.46 26.63 18.08
CA GLY A 21 13.20 26.38 17.38
C GLY A 21 12.62 24.99 17.69
N ARG A 22 11.52 24.66 17.02
CA ARG A 22 10.94 23.30 17.09
C ARG A 22 11.60 22.41 16.04
N ALA A 23 12.04 21.22 16.46
CA ALA A 23 12.57 20.22 15.54
C ALA A 23 11.55 19.90 14.43
N ARG A 24 11.97 20.09 13.18
CA ARG A 24 11.13 19.79 12.01
C ARG A 24 11.10 18.28 11.82
N ARG A 25 9.91 17.67 11.90
CA ARG A 25 9.76 16.23 11.61
C ARG A 25 10.23 15.96 10.18
N GLN A 26 11.16 15.02 10.01
CA GLN A 26 11.69 14.65 8.69
C GLN A 26 10.71 13.76 7.89
N HIS A 27 9.74 13.14 8.55
CA HIS A 27 8.62 12.48 7.89
C HIS A 27 7.47 13.46 7.76
N GLN A 28 7.06 13.76 6.53
CA GLN A 28 5.86 14.55 6.25
C GLN A 28 4.62 13.72 6.56
N ASP A 29 4.20 13.75 7.81
CA ASP A 29 2.85 13.35 8.18
C ASP A 29 1.87 14.49 7.88
N TRP A 30 0.59 14.17 7.71
CA TRP A 30 -0.46 15.13 7.39
C TRP A 30 -0.75 16.12 8.54
N PHE A 31 -0.32 15.79 9.77
CA PHE A 31 -0.55 16.60 10.96
C PHE A 31 0.58 17.60 11.23
N ASP A 32 0.27 18.89 11.11
CA ASP A 32 1.15 19.98 11.54
C ASP A 32 0.88 20.37 13.00
N GLY A 33 1.75 19.91 13.90
CA GLY A 33 1.65 20.23 15.33
C GLY A 33 2.11 21.64 15.70
N ASN A 34 2.66 22.42 14.74
CA ASN A 34 3.05 23.81 14.97
C ASN A 34 1.96 24.80 14.56
N ASP A 35 0.88 24.33 13.96
CA ASP A 35 -0.27 25.14 13.61
C ASP A 35 -0.94 25.67 14.90
N ALA A 36 -0.90 27.00 15.07
CA ALA A 36 -1.40 27.66 16.27
C ALA A 36 -2.92 27.49 16.42
N GLU A 37 -3.66 27.40 15.32
CA GLU A 37 -5.12 27.24 15.31
C GLU A 37 -5.49 25.86 15.84
N ILE A 38 -4.85 24.77 15.37
CA ILE A 38 -5.14 23.42 15.87
C ILE A 38 -4.66 23.25 17.31
N SER A 39 -3.53 23.84 17.70
CA SER A 39 -3.07 23.82 19.09
C SER A 39 -4.09 24.48 20.03
N ASN A 40 -4.61 25.65 19.66
CA ASN A 40 -5.61 26.37 20.45
C ASN A 40 -6.95 25.63 20.51
N LEU A 41 -7.42 25.07 19.40
CA LEU A 41 -8.66 24.27 19.39
C LEU A 41 -8.52 23.00 20.25
N LEU A 42 -7.35 22.37 20.26
CA LEU A 42 -7.08 21.19 21.09
C LEU A 42 -7.05 21.54 22.59
N THR A 43 -6.44 22.68 22.96
CA THR A 43 -6.44 23.14 24.37
C THR A 43 -7.84 23.50 24.83
N GLU A 44 -8.60 24.25 24.03
CA GLU A 44 -10.00 24.60 24.32
C GLU A 44 -10.89 23.36 24.44
N LYS A 45 -10.78 22.41 23.50
CA LYS A 45 -11.51 21.14 23.56
C LYS A 45 -11.21 20.39 24.86
N ASN A 46 -9.96 20.38 25.33
CA ASN A 46 -9.57 19.70 26.55
C ASN A 46 -10.14 20.40 27.80
N VAL A 47 -10.20 21.74 27.81
CA VAL A 47 -10.86 22.51 28.89
C VAL A 47 -12.36 22.21 28.92
N LEU A 48 -13.03 22.30 27.77
CA LEU A 48 -14.47 22.02 27.66
C LEU A 48 -14.81 20.56 27.98
N HIS A 49 -13.90 19.62 27.70
CA HIS A 49 -14.07 18.23 28.07
C HIS A 49 -14.11 18.02 29.58
N LYS A 50 -13.23 18.69 30.34
CA LYS A 50 -13.24 18.65 31.81
C LYS A 50 -14.56 19.19 32.34
N VAL A 51 -14.96 20.38 31.88
CA VAL A 51 -16.24 21.00 32.27
C VAL A 51 -17.44 20.11 31.93
N TYR A 52 -17.43 19.45 30.77
CA TYR A 52 -18.47 18.50 30.38
C TYR A 52 -18.52 17.26 31.30
N MET A 53 -17.37 16.77 31.77
CA MET A 53 -17.30 15.64 32.70
C MET A 53 -17.72 16.02 34.12
N ASP A 54 -17.36 17.23 34.57
CA ASP A 54 -17.68 17.73 35.91
C ASP A 54 -19.15 18.16 36.03
N LEU A 55 -19.68 18.84 35.01
CA LEU A 55 -21.04 19.37 35.00
C LEU A 55 -21.69 19.24 33.61
N ARG A 56 -22.61 18.28 33.50
CA ARG A 56 -23.29 17.95 32.25
C ARG A 56 -24.59 18.74 32.07
N THR A 57 -24.47 19.99 31.63
CA THR A 57 -25.61 20.86 31.25
C THR A 57 -25.75 20.98 29.74
N ASN A 58 -26.92 21.39 29.25
CA ASN A 58 -27.15 21.58 27.81
C ASN A 58 -26.13 22.55 27.18
N ALA A 59 -25.73 23.59 27.90
CA ALA A 59 -24.73 24.56 27.45
C ALA A 59 -23.32 23.94 27.35
N THR A 60 -22.86 23.19 28.36
CA THR A 60 -21.52 22.56 28.36
C THR A 60 -21.43 21.42 27.35
N ILE A 61 -22.50 20.65 27.20
CA ILE A 61 -22.65 19.65 26.13
C ILE A 61 -22.50 20.33 24.76
N ALA A 62 -23.30 21.38 24.49
CA ALA A 62 -23.28 22.08 23.21
C ALA A 62 -21.90 22.69 22.90
N ALA A 63 -21.27 23.33 23.87
CA ALA A 63 -19.93 23.92 23.72
C ALA A 63 -18.87 22.86 23.38
N PHE A 64 -18.83 21.75 24.12
CA PHE A 64 -17.88 20.66 23.85
C PHE A 64 -18.07 20.05 22.46
N PHE A 65 -19.31 19.73 22.07
CA PHE A 65 -19.57 19.14 20.76
C PHE A 65 -19.26 20.11 19.61
N ARG A 66 -19.53 21.41 19.77
CA ARG A 66 -19.14 22.45 18.79
C ARG A 66 -17.63 22.49 18.60
N CYS A 67 -16.87 22.60 19.69
CA CYS A 67 -15.40 22.59 19.63
C CYS A 67 -14.86 21.28 19.02
N ARG A 68 -15.45 20.12 19.37
CA ARG A 68 -15.10 18.82 18.77
C ARG A 68 -15.36 18.77 17.26
N CYS A 69 -16.36 19.48 16.76
CA CYS A 69 -16.63 19.59 15.33
C CYS A 69 -15.59 20.49 14.64
N LEU A 70 -15.22 21.62 15.24
CA LEU A 70 -14.19 22.52 14.72
C LEU A 70 -12.82 21.83 14.63
N VAL A 71 -12.41 21.12 15.68
CA VAL A 71 -11.19 20.30 15.67
C VAL A 71 -11.22 19.29 14.52
N ARG A 72 -12.31 18.54 14.38
CA ARG A 72 -12.43 17.55 13.29
C ARG A 72 -12.41 18.19 11.91
N GLN A 73 -13.03 19.35 11.74
CA GLN A 73 -13.02 20.09 10.49
C GLN A 73 -11.61 20.60 10.15
N ARG A 74 -10.89 21.16 11.12
CA ARG A 74 -9.51 21.63 10.91
C ARG A 74 -8.59 20.48 10.53
N LEU A 75 -8.65 19.37 11.26
CA LEU A 75 -7.86 18.17 10.97
C LEU A 75 -8.12 17.64 9.56
N ARG A 76 -9.39 17.60 9.11
CA ARG A 76 -9.71 17.21 7.73
C ARG A 76 -9.10 18.14 6.71
N LYS A 77 -9.23 19.46 6.88
CA LYS A 77 -8.62 20.43 5.96
C LYS A 77 -7.11 20.25 5.86
N MET A 78 -6.43 19.99 6.97
CA MET A 78 -4.99 19.73 6.99
C MET A 78 -4.65 18.44 6.23
N GLN A 79 -5.42 17.38 6.44
CA GLN A 79 -5.27 16.11 5.74
C GLN A 79 -5.53 16.26 4.23
N ASP A 80 -6.59 16.95 3.84
CA ASP A 80 -6.94 17.21 2.43
C ASP A 80 -5.85 18.03 1.74
N ALA A 81 -5.37 19.10 2.39
CA ALA A 81 -4.29 19.93 1.85
C ALA A 81 -2.96 19.16 1.72
N TRP A 82 -2.72 18.18 2.59
CA TRP A 82 -1.58 17.28 2.46
C TRP A 82 -1.77 16.28 1.32
N MET A 83 -2.96 15.69 1.19
CA MET A 83 -3.30 14.76 0.10
C MET A 83 -3.18 15.42 -1.28
N ILE A 84 -3.67 16.66 -1.42
CA ILE A 84 -3.54 17.45 -2.64
C ILE A 84 -2.06 17.66 -2.98
N ARG A 85 -1.26 18.17 -2.04
CA ARG A 85 0.18 18.38 -2.24
C ARG A 85 0.93 17.09 -2.58
N LYS A 86 0.53 15.98 -1.97
CA LYS A 86 1.11 14.67 -2.26
C LYS A 86 0.74 14.19 -3.66
N ALA A 87 -0.50 14.38 -4.09
CA ALA A 87 -0.95 14.06 -5.44
C ALA A 87 -0.24 14.92 -6.49
N GLU A 88 -0.12 16.24 -6.27
CA GLU A 88 0.66 17.15 -7.12
C GLU A 88 2.12 16.73 -7.22
N GLY A 89 2.74 16.32 -6.10
CA GLY A 89 4.10 15.80 -6.09
C GLY A 89 4.26 14.51 -6.92
N ILE A 90 3.30 13.58 -6.80
CA ILE A 90 3.27 12.34 -7.59
C ILE A 90 3.09 12.64 -9.08
N GLN A 91 2.15 13.52 -9.41
CA GLN A 91 1.91 13.95 -10.79
C GLN A 91 3.15 14.62 -11.38
N GLY A 92 3.81 15.50 -10.62
CA GLY A 92 5.04 16.16 -11.06
C GLY A 92 6.18 15.19 -11.39
N TYR A 93 6.23 14.00 -10.77
CA TYR A 93 7.19 12.97 -11.19
C TYR A 93 6.86 12.36 -12.54
N VAL A 94 5.56 12.17 -12.84
CA VAL A 94 5.11 11.69 -14.15
C VAL A 94 5.42 12.73 -15.22
N ASP A 95 5.09 14.00 -14.94
CA ASP A 95 5.28 15.11 -15.89
C ASP A 95 6.76 15.32 -16.25
N ARG A 96 7.69 15.02 -15.33
CA ARG A 96 9.15 15.07 -15.56
C ARG A 96 9.76 13.76 -16.06
N ASN A 97 8.94 12.72 -16.32
CA ASN A 97 9.39 11.37 -16.69
C ASN A 97 10.34 10.72 -15.65
N GLU A 98 10.22 11.09 -14.36
CA GLU A 98 11.02 10.58 -13.26
C GLU A 98 10.40 9.30 -12.67
N MET A 99 10.23 8.25 -13.50
CA MET A 99 9.49 7.03 -13.15
C MET A 99 9.98 6.37 -11.85
N LYS A 100 11.29 6.37 -11.59
CA LYS A 100 11.86 5.84 -10.33
C LYS A 100 11.33 6.56 -9.08
N HIS A 101 11.18 7.88 -9.15
CA HIS A 101 10.67 8.68 -8.04
C HIS A 101 9.15 8.56 -7.91
N PHE A 102 8.43 8.43 -9.03
CA PHE A 102 7.00 8.10 -9.05
C PHE A 102 6.71 6.78 -8.32
N PHE A 103 7.39 5.69 -8.71
CA PHE A 103 7.27 4.40 -8.03
C PHE A 103 7.66 4.52 -6.55
N LYS A 104 8.75 5.21 -6.22
CA LYS A 104 9.12 5.42 -4.81
C LYS A 104 8.04 6.19 -4.02
N ALA A 105 7.35 7.15 -4.63
CA ALA A 105 6.33 7.96 -3.98
C ALA A 105 5.00 7.22 -3.77
N ILE A 106 4.59 6.37 -4.72
CA ILE A 106 3.38 5.52 -4.59
C ILE A 106 3.59 4.43 -3.54
N TYR A 107 4.77 3.80 -3.55
CA TYR A 107 5.06 2.64 -2.71
C TYR A 107 5.74 3.00 -1.36
N ASN A 108 5.86 4.29 -1.03
CA ASN A 108 6.50 4.78 0.21
C ASN A 108 5.79 4.27 1.48
N PRO A 109 6.55 4.03 2.56
CA PRO A 109 6.74 2.67 3.04
C PRO A 109 5.38 1.96 3.15
N CYS A 110 5.13 1.04 2.21
CA CYS A 110 4.24 -0.08 2.48
C CYS A 110 4.66 -0.62 3.85
N ILE A 111 3.78 -0.54 4.85
CA ILE A 111 3.98 -1.21 6.11
C ILE A 111 4.14 -2.67 5.70
N LYS A 112 5.38 -3.16 5.67
CA LYS A 112 5.70 -4.56 5.43
C LYS A 112 5.30 -5.32 6.70
N GLY A 113 4.02 -5.21 7.08
CA GLY A 113 3.39 -6.19 7.92
C GLY A 113 3.32 -7.42 7.03
N THR A 114 4.31 -8.30 7.19
CA THR A 114 4.20 -9.64 6.65
C THR A 114 2.91 -10.21 7.23
N ALA A 115 1.90 -10.40 6.37
CA ALA A 115 0.65 -11.01 6.80
C ALA A 115 0.98 -12.41 7.34
N PRO A 116 0.66 -12.71 8.61
CA PRO A 116 0.88 -14.04 9.15
C PRO A 116 0.09 -15.06 8.32
N LEU A 117 0.74 -16.13 7.90
CA LEU A 117 0.08 -17.23 7.20
C LEU A 117 -0.23 -18.36 8.19
N LEU A 118 -1.31 -19.08 7.98
CA LEU A 118 -1.55 -20.31 8.72
C LEU A 118 -0.75 -21.46 8.10
N SER A 119 -0.19 -22.31 8.94
CA SER A 119 0.40 -23.59 8.54
C SER A 119 -0.65 -24.53 7.93
N CYS A 120 -0.21 -25.56 7.19
CA CYS A 120 -1.10 -26.55 6.54
C CYS A 120 -2.05 -27.26 7.50
N ASP A 121 -1.66 -27.40 8.77
CA ASP A 121 -2.44 -28.01 9.84
C ASP A 121 -3.41 -27.02 10.52
N GLY A 122 -3.36 -25.74 10.14
CA GLY A 122 -4.25 -24.69 10.64
C GLY A 122 -3.98 -24.26 12.09
N THR A 123 -2.98 -24.83 12.77
CA THR A 123 -2.75 -24.61 14.21
C THR A 123 -1.76 -23.48 14.50
N THR A 124 -0.82 -23.24 13.57
CA THR A 124 0.33 -22.35 13.81
C THR A 124 0.33 -21.17 12.85
N LEU A 125 0.49 -19.96 13.38
CA LEU A 125 0.68 -18.73 12.60
C LEU A 125 2.16 -18.53 12.27
N LEU A 126 2.49 -18.62 10.99
CA LEU A 126 3.81 -18.36 10.42
C LEU A 126 3.99 -16.85 10.25
N THR A 127 4.82 -16.26 11.11
CA THR A 127 5.14 -14.82 11.09
C THR A 127 6.53 -14.54 10.53
N GLU A 128 7.43 -15.53 10.58
CA GLU A 128 8.79 -15.42 10.05
C GLU A 128 8.83 -15.64 8.53
N LYS A 129 9.60 -14.79 7.84
CA LYS A 129 9.76 -14.85 6.37
C LYS A 129 10.29 -16.20 5.87
N SER A 130 11.22 -16.82 6.60
CA SER A 130 11.80 -18.14 6.29
C SER A 130 10.74 -19.23 6.30
N GLN A 131 9.87 -19.22 7.32
CA GLN A 131 8.79 -20.19 7.49
C GLN A 131 7.71 -20.03 6.42
N ILE A 132 7.35 -18.77 6.10
CA ILE A 132 6.43 -18.45 5.02
C ILE A 132 6.96 -18.94 3.67
N LEU A 133 8.23 -18.69 3.36
CA LEU A 133 8.84 -19.16 2.11
C LEU A 133 8.87 -20.69 2.02
N LYS A 134 9.17 -21.37 3.13
CA LYS A 134 9.13 -22.84 3.19
C LYS A 134 7.72 -23.38 2.93
N HIS A 135 6.71 -22.75 3.52
CA HIS A 135 5.31 -23.12 3.31
C HIS A 135 4.87 -22.93 1.85
N TRP A 136 5.28 -21.84 1.20
CA TRP A 136 5.04 -21.65 -0.24
C TRP A 136 5.69 -22.75 -1.09
N VAL A 137 6.92 -23.15 -0.78
CA VAL A 137 7.61 -24.25 -1.47
C VAL A 137 6.85 -25.57 -1.32
N GLU A 138 6.34 -25.87 -0.12
CA GLU A 138 5.53 -27.07 0.13
C GLU A 138 4.20 -27.02 -0.63
N HIS A 139 3.49 -25.90 -0.56
CA HIS A 139 2.23 -25.70 -1.26
C HIS A 139 2.37 -25.86 -2.77
N PHE A 140 3.34 -25.18 -3.39
CA PHE A 140 3.57 -25.29 -4.83
C PHE A 140 4.08 -26.69 -5.22
N ARG A 141 4.86 -27.35 -4.38
CA ARG A 141 5.26 -28.74 -4.63
C ARG A 141 4.03 -29.65 -4.69
N SER A 142 3.09 -29.50 -3.76
CA SER A 142 1.85 -30.27 -3.77
C SER A 142 0.94 -29.92 -4.96
N LEU A 143 0.83 -28.63 -5.28
CA LEU A 143 -0.07 -28.16 -6.33
C LEU A 143 0.43 -28.55 -7.72
N LEU A 144 1.73 -28.41 -7.98
CA LEU A 144 2.33 -28.63 -9.30
C LEU A 144 2.75 -30.09 -9.53
N ASN A 145 3.06 -30.85 -8.48
CA ASN A 145 3.44 -32.27 -8.60
C ASN A 145 2.32 -33.21 -8.14
N CYS A 146 1.07 -32.74 -8.16
CA CYS A 146 -0.06 -33.64 -7.94
C CYS A 146 -0.11 -34.66 -9.08
N SER A 147 0.04 -35.94 -8.76
CA SER A 147 -0.12 -37.03 -9.73
C SER A 147 -1.57 -37.03 -10.20
N SER A 148 -1.84 -36.46 -11.38
CA SER A 148 -3.14 -36.55 -12.02
C SER A 148 -3.35 -37.95 -12.57
N ALA A 149 -3.85 -38.86 -11.74
CA ALA A 149 -4.42 -40.11 -12.21
C ALA A 149 -5.80 -39.78 -12.80
N ILE A 150 -5.83 -39.45 -14.10
CA ILE A 150 -7.10 -39.32 -14.82
C ILE A 150 -7.71 -40.72 -14.84
N SER A 151 -8.93 -40.86 -14.32
CA SER A 151 -9.63 -42.14 -14.33
C SER A 151 -9.95 -42.52 -15.78
N ASP A 152 -9.66 -43.77 -16.16
CA ASP A 152 -10.00 -44.31 -17.48
C ASP A 152 -11.49 -44.16 -17.79
N ALA A 153 -12.35 -44.26 -16.75
CA ALA A 153 -13.79 -44.04 -16.88
C ALA A 153 -14.18 -42.60 -17.29
N VAL A 154 -13.32 -41.60 -17.04
CA VAL A 154 -13.51 -40.23 -17.53
C VAL A 154 -13.05 -40.12 -18.98
N ILE A 155 -11.96 -40.79 -19.34
CA ILE A 155 -11.44 -40.84 -20.72
C ILE A 155 -12.46 -41.51 -21.65
N ASP A 156 -13.05 -42.63 -21.21
CA ASP A 156 -14.06 -43.38 -21.96
C ASP A 156 -15.38 -42.59 -22.17
N ARG A 157 -15.63 -41.58 -21.33
CA ARG A 157 -16.81 -40.71 -21.43
C ARG A 157 -16.60 -39.50 -22.32
N LEU A 158 -15.35 -39.18 -22.69
CA LEU A 158 -15.07 -38.05 -23.56
C LEU A 158 -15.48 -38.40 -25.00
N PRO A 159 -16.31 -37.58 -25.67
CA PRO A 159 -16.65 -37.81 -27.06
C PRO A 159 -15.38 -37.70 -27.90
N GLN A 160 -14.96 -38.82 -28.51
CA GLN A 160 -13.85 -38.81 -29.44
C GLN A 160 -14.28 -38.13 -30.73
N VAL A 161 -13.58 -37.07 -31.10
CA VAL A 161 -13.72 -36.44 -32.42
C VAL A 161 -12.97 -37.30 -33.43
N ASP A 162 -13.51 -37.43 -34.64
CA ASP A 162 -12.85 -38.14 -35.73
C ASP A 162 -11.41 -37.63 -35.90
N THR A 163 -10.50 -38.57 -36.18
CA THR A 163 -9.08 -38.25 -36.32
C THR A 163 -8.90 -37.27 -37.48
N ASN A 164 -8.47 -36.05 -37.18
CA ASN A 164 -8.24 -35.03 -38.20
C ASN A 164 -6.95 -35.38 -38.99
N HIS A 165 -7.12 -36.00 -40.15
CA HIS A 165 -6.02 -36.38 -41.03
C HIS A 165 -5.30 -35.18 -41.66
N ASP A 166 -5.91 -34.00 -41.69
CA ASP A 166 -5.30 -32.78 -42.25
C ASP A 166 -4.07 -32.35 -41.45
N LEU A 167 -3.99 -32.70 -40.16
CA LEU A 167 -2.81 -32.43 -39.32
C LEU A 167 -1.58 -33.26 -39.71
N ASN A 168 -1.76 -34.36 -40.46
CA ASN A 168 -0.65 -35.16 -40.99
C ASN A 168 -0.15 -34.65 -42.34
N LEU A 169 -0.85 -33.68 -42.95
CA LEU A 169 -0.41 -33.08 -44.20
C LEU A 169 0.72 -32.08 -43.92
N PRO A 170 1.78 -32.06 -44.73
CA PRO A 170 2.79 -31.02 -44.62
C PRO A 170 2.14 -29.65 -44.89
N PRO A 171 2.56 -28.59 -44.17
CA PRO A 171 2.01 -27.26 -44.36
C PRO A 171 2.21 -26.79 -45.80
N SER A 172 1.17 -26.21 -46.38
CA SER A 172 1.23 -25.67 -47.74
C SER A 172 2.09 -24.40 -47.79
N LEU A 173 2.60 -24.09 -48.98
CA LEU A 173 3.39 -22.87 -49.20
C LEU A 173 2.61 -21.59 -48.86
N LEU A 174 1.30 -21.59 -49.11
CA LEU A 174 0.42 -20.46 -48.79
C LEU A 174 0.20 -20.29 -47.28
N GLU A 175 0.02 -21.38 -46.54
CA GLU A 175 -0.10 -21.36 -45.08
C GLU A 175 1.19 -20.89 -44.43
N THR A 176 2.33 -21.39 -44.92
CA THR A 176 3.66 -20.98 -44.45
C THR A 176 3.90 -19.49 -44.68
N HIS A 177 3.56 -18.97 -45.86
CA HIS A 177 3.66 -17.56 -46.17
C HIS A 177 2.73 -16.70 -45.30
N ARG A 178 1.48 -17.12 -45.08
CA ARG A 178 0.53 -16.42 -44.22
C ARG A 178 0.99 -16.41 -42.76
N ALA A 179 1.51 -17.53 -42.25
CA ALA A 179 2.04 -17.63 -40.91
C ALA A 179 3.24 -16.70 -40.72
N ALA A 180 4.17 -16.67 -41.68
CA ALA A 180 5.31 -15.76 -41.67
C ALA A 180 4.89 -14.28 -41.61
N GLN A 181 3.87 -13.88 -42.40
CA GLN A 181 3.31 -12.53 -42.36
C GLN A 181 2.61 -12.17 -41.04
N GLN A 182 2.10 -13.16 -40.29
CA GLN A 182 1.46 -12.95 -39.00
C GLN A 182 2.46 -12.88 -37.83
N ILE A 183 3.75 -13.17 -38.05
CA ILE A 183 4.78 -13.00 -37.04
C ILE A 183 4.96 -11.50 -36.78
N SER A 184 4.65 -11.07 -35.56
CA SER A 184 4.87 -9.70 -35.11
C SER A 184 6.36 -9.36 -35.09
N SER A 185 6.76 -8.25 -35.71
CA SER A 185 8.11 -7.69 -35.58
C SER A 185 8.44 -7.27 -34.15
N ALA A 186 9.72 -7.27 -33.80
CA ALA A 186 10.27 -6.87 -32.48
C ALA A 186 10.01 -7.81 -31.28
N LYS A 187 9.77 -9.11 -31.50
CA LYS A 187 9.83 -10.11 -30.42
C LYS A 187 11.26 -10.44 -30.03
N ALA A 188 11.48 -10.69 -28.73
CA ALA A 188 12.77 -11.13 -28.22
C ALA A 188 13.18 -12.47 -28.87
N PRO A 189 14.46 -12.66 -29.21
CA PRO A 189 14.93 -13.89 -29.84
C PRO A 189 14.80 -15.07 -28.87
N GLY A 190 14.55 -16.26 -29.43
CA GLY A 190 14.48 -17.50 -28.68
C GLY A 190 15.85 -17.96 -28.17
N SER A 191 15.91 -19.19 -27.65
CA SER A 191 17.17 -19.82 -27.24
C SER A 191 18.16 -20.04 -28.40
N ASP A 192 17.67 -20.00 -29.63
CA ASP A 192 18.45 -20.06 -30.88
C ASP A 192 19.07 -18.70 -31.27
N ALA A 193 18.78 -17.63 -30.52
CA ALA A 193 19.26 -16.27 -30.76
C ALA A 193 18.87 -15.67 -32.13
N ILE A 194 17.93 -16.28 -32.85
CA ILE A 194 17.45 -15.79 -34.15
C ILE A 194 16.38 -14.74 -33.90
N LEU A 195 16.61 -13.53 -34.41
CA LEU A 195 15.62 -12.47 -34.38
C LEU A 195 14.59 -12.70 -35.51
N PRO A 196 13.29 -12.45 -35.26
CA PRO A 196 12.33 -12.34 -36.35
C PRO A 196 12.75 -11.14 -37.21
N GLU A 197 13.30 -11.40 -38.40
CA GLU A 197 13.70 -10.34 -39.32
C GLU A 197 12.46 -9.58 -39.80
N VAL A 198 12.40 -8.30 -39.42
CA VAL A 198 11.78 -7.22 -40.18
C VAL A 198 12.76 -6.05 -40.19
#